data_AF-A0A4Q4CRJ5-F1
#
_entry.id   AF-A0A4Q4CRJ5-F1
#
_cell.length_a   1.000
_cell.length_b   1.000
_cell.length_c   1.000
_cell.angle_alpha   90.00
_cell.angle_beta   90.00
_cell.angle_gamma   90.00
#
_symmetry.space_group_name_H-M   'P 1'
#
loop_
_entity.id
_entity.type
_entity.pdbx_description
1 polymer ?
#
loop_
_entity_poly.entity_id
_entity_poly.type
_entity_poly.pdbx_seq_one_letter_code
_entity_poly.pdbx_strand_id
1 'polypeptide(L)' 'MPEIARFLACHAAIGFALATGFVGVLLLADPGGIGSLLRHPASGTLPLALLWGFSGLTFGAVQLGFALWLDAED' A
#
# COMPACT_ATOMS: atom_id res chain seq x y z
N MET A 1 20.62 -11.24 -2.70
CA MET A 1 20.21 -9.82 -2.69
C MET A 1 21.10 -9.12 -1.67
N PRO A 2 21.66 -7.92 -1.95
CA PRO A 2 22.34 -7.12 -0.94
C PRO A 2 21.43 -6.86 0.27
N GLU A 3 21.99 -6.73 1.47
CA GLU A 3 21.21 -6.69 2.72
C GLU A 3 20.21 -5.54 2.77
N ILE A 4 20.63 -4.34 2.36
CA ILE A 4 19.77 -3.16 2.28
C ILE A 4 18.62 -3.36 1.28
N ALA A 5 18.91 -3.97 0.11
CA ALA A 5 17.88 -4.23 -0.89
C ALA A 5 16.85 -5.25 -0.37
N ARG A 6 17.29 -6.28 0.37
CA ARG A 6 16.39 -7.22 1.04
C ARG A 6 15.54 -6.52 2.10
N PHE A 7 16.17 -5.69 2.94
CA PHE A 7 15.47 -4.93 3.98
C PHE A 7 14.37 -4.04 3.36
N LEU A 8 14.71 -3.25 2.34
CA LEU A 8 13.76 -2.41 1.60
C LEU A 8 12.61 -3.23 1.01
N ALA A 9 12.93 -4.33 0.32
CA ALA A 9 11.93 -5.16 -0.34
C ALA A 9 10.97 -5.83 0.66
N CYS A 10 11.46 -6.34 1.78
CA CYS A 10 10.63 -6.96 2.82
C CYS A 10 9.63 -5.96 3.43
N HIS A 11 10.10 -4.77 3.81
CA HIS A 11 9.23 -3.75 4.42
C HIS A 11 8.27 -3.12 3.40
N ALA A 12 8.71 -2.93 2.15
CA ALA A 12 7.82 -2.55 1.07
C ALA A 12 6.72 -3.61 0.84
N ALA A 13 7.07 -4.90 0.83
CA ALA A 13 6.09 -5.98 0.67
C ALA A 13 5.04 -5.99 1.80
N ILE A 14 5.46 -5.76 3.05
CA ILE A 14 4.53 -5.60 4.19
C ILE A 14 3.61 -4.39 3.97
N GLY A 15 4.16 -3.24 3.55
CA GLY A 15 3.37 -2.05 3.23
C GLY A 15 2.34 -2.30 2.11
N PHE A 16 2.71 -3.02 1.06
CA PHE A 16 1.81 -3.38 -0.04
C PHE A 16 0.75 -4.41 0.37
N ALA A 17 1.05 -5.31 1.30
CA ALA A 17 0.06 -6.22 1.89
C ALA A 17 -1.00 -5.42 2.67
N LEU A 18 -0.56 -4.46 3.50
CA LEU A 18 -1.47 -3.53 4.20
C LEU A 18 -2.29 -2.69 3.22
N ALA A 19 -1.67 -2.21 2.13
CA ALA A 19 -2.35 -1.41 1.11
C ALA A 19 -3.45 -2.21 0.40
N THR A 20 -3.19 -3.49 0.13
CA THR A 20 -4.20 -4.39 -0.44
C THR A 20 -5.41 -4.53 0.48
N GLY A 21 -5.18 -4.71 1.78
CA GLY A 21 -6.25 -4.73 2.78
C GLY A 21 -7.02 -3.41 2.84
N PHE A 22 -6.30 -2.29 2.94
CA PHE A 22 -6.90 -0.94 3.00
C PHE A 22 -7.74 -0.60 1.76
N VAL A 23 -7.18 -0.80 0.56
CA VAL A 23 -7.91 -0.56 -0.69
C VAL A 23 -9.10 -1.51 -0.82
N GLY A 24 -8.94 -2.77 -0.42
CA GLY A 24 -10.06 -3.73 -0.37
C GLY A 24 -11.21 -3.22 0.50
N VAL A 25 -10.90 -2.75 1.71
CA VAL A 25 -11.90 -2.14 2.61
C VAL A 25 -12.53 -0.89 2.00
N LEU A 26 -11.75 0.01 1.39
CA LEU A 26 -12.29 1.20 0.72
C LEU A 26 -13.25 0.84 -0.41
N LEU A 27 -12.92 -0.16 -1.24
CA LEU A 27 -13.78 -0.60 -2.33
C LEU A 27 -15.08 -1.25 -1.82
N LEU A 28 -15.04 -1.93 -0.67
CA LEU A 28 -16.20 -2.59 -0.08
C LEU A 28 -17.10 -1.60 0.68
N ALA A 29 -16.51 -0.70 1.47
CA ALA A 29 -17.24 0.31 2.23
C ALA A 29 -17.80 1.44 1.35
N ASP A 30 -17.17 1.67 0.19
CA ASP A 30 -17.60 2.62 -0.84
C ASP A 30 -17.88 4.04 -0.31
N PRO A 31 -16.97 4.65 0.48
CA PRO A 31 -17.20 5.96 1.05
C PRO A 31 -17.32 7.00 -0.07
N GLY A 32 -18.45 7.72 -0.10
CA GLY A 32 -18.72 8.71 -1.14
C GLY A 32 -18.80 8.13 -2.56
N GLY A 33 -18.95 6.81 -2.72
CA GLY A 33 -19.07 6.16 -4.03
C GLY A 33 -17.75 5.84 -4.74
N ILE A 34 -16.59 5.98 -4.08
CA ILE A 34 -15.27 5.75 -4.71
C ILE A 34 -15.13 4.32 -5.28
N GLY A 35 -15.56 3.30 -4.54
CA GLY A 35 -15.52 1.92 -4.99
C GLY A 35 -16.42 1.68 -6.20
N SER A 36 -17.61 2.29 -6.24
CA SER A 36 -18.48 2.28 -7.41
C SER A 36 -17.81 2.95 -8.63
N LEU A 37 -17.22 4.13 -8.43
CA LEU A 37 -16.50 4.87 -9.47
C LEU A 37 -15.32 4.08 -10.04
N LEU A 38 -14.52 3.44 -9.19
CA LEU A 38 -13.34 2.68 -9.59
C LEU A 38 -13.68 1.36 -10.30
N ARG A 39 -14.86 0.78 -10.04
CA ARG A 39 -15.35 -0.43 -10.72
C ARG A 39 -16.10 -0.14 -12.01
N HIS A 40 -16.39 1.13 -12.31
CA HIS A 40 -17.11 1.47 -13.54
C HIS A 40 -16.26 1.12 -14.77
N PRO A 41 -16.80 0.45 -15.81
CA PRO A 41 -16.02 -0.03 -16.96
C PRO A 41 -15.25 1.08 -17.69
N ALA A 42 -15.80 2.29 -17.72
CA ALA A 42 -15.17 3.46 -18.34
C ALA A 42 -13.91 3.96 -17.60
N SER A 43 -13.75 3.61 -16.32
CA SER A 43 -12.63 4.06 -15.49
C SER A 43 -11.34 3.30 -15.78
N GLY A 44 -11.44 2.08 -16.32
CA GLY A 44 -10.30 1.17 -16.50
C GLY A 44 -9.63 0.77 -15.19
N THR A 45 -8.44 0.17 -15.27
CA THR A 45 -7.70 -0.32 -14.09
C THR A 45 -6.68 0.67 -13.54
N LEU A 46 -6.32 1.71 -14.30
CA LEU A 46 -5.28 2.67 -13.91
C LEU A 46 -5.61 3.40 -12.60
N PRO A 47 -6.82 3.94 -12.37
CA PRO A 47 -7.12 4.62 -11.10
C PRO A 47 -7.00 3.69 -9.89
N LEU A 48 -7.42 2.43 -10.03
CA LEU A 48 -7.27 1.43 -8.97
C LEU A 48 -5.79 1.09 -8.74
N ALA A 49 -5.00 0.95 -9.81
CA ALA A 49 -3.57 0.69 -9.72
C ALA A 49 -2.81 1.86 -9.07
N LEU A 50 -3.20 3.11 -9.36
CA LEU A 50 -2.62 4.30 -8.72
C LEU A 50 -3.00 4.37 -7.25
N LEU A 51 -4.27 4.16 -6.90
CA LEU A 51 -4.73 4.13 -5.51
C LEU A 51 -3.96 3.08 -4.70
N TRP A 52 -3.86 1.85 -5.23
CA TRP A 52 -3.12 0.76 -4.60
C TRP A 52 -1.62 1.02 -4.55
N GLY A 53 -1.02 1.49 -5.64
CA GLY A 53 0.41 1.78 -5.73
C GLY A 53 0.86 2.88 -4.77
N PHE A 54 0.15 4.01 -4.75
CA PHE A 54 0.46 5.10 -3.84
C PHE A 54 0.20 4.72 -2.38
N SER A 55 -0.88 4.00 -2.07
CA SER A 55 -1.11 3.48 -0.71
C SER A 55 0.00 2.51 -0.29
N GLY A 56 0.46 1.64 -1.20
CA GLY A 56 1.58 0.71 -0.95
C GLY A 56 2.89 1.43 -0.67
N LEU A 57 3.21 2.48 -1.43
CA LEU A 57 4.37 3.32 -1.17
C LEU A 57 4.28 4.04 0.18
N THR A 58 3.11 4.61 0.51
CA THR A 58 2.89 5.29 1.79
C THR A 58 3.05 4.33 2.97
N PHE A 59 2.40 3.16 2.95
CA PHE A 59 2.54 2.19 4.02
C PHE A 59 3.91 1.53 4.08
N GLY A 60 4.56 1.31 2.92
CA GLY A 60 5.93 0.83 2.86
C GLY A 60 6.91 1.80 3.51
N ALA A 61 6.74 3.10 3.28
CA ALA A 61 7.55 4.14 3.92
C ALA A 61 7.34 4.19 5.45
N VAL A 62 6.09 4.09 5.92
CA VAL A 62 5.79 4.00 7.36
C VAL A 62 6.42 2.75 7.98
N GLN A 63 6.28 1.60 7.32
CA GLN A 63 6.83 0.33 7.80
C GLN A 63 8.37 0.34 7.85
N LEU A 64 9.02 1.00 6.89
CA LEU A 64 10.46 1.23 6.91
C LEU A 64 10.89 2.13 8.08
N GLY A 65 10.18 3.25 8.29
CA GLY A 65 10.46 4.16 9.41
C GLY A 65 10.30 3.48 10.76
N PHE A 66 9.25 2.66 10.92
CA PHE A 66 8.99 1.90 12.14
C PHE A 66 10.08 0.86 12.40
N ALA A 67 10.51 0.12 11.37
CA ALA A 67 11.57 -0.87 11.51
C ALA A 67 12.92 -0.24 11.88
N LEU A 68 13.25 0.90 11.29
CA LEU A 68 14.46 1.65 11.64
C LEU A 68 14.41 2.21 13.07
N TRP A 69 13.22 2.62 13.53
CA TRP A 69 13.07 3.09 14.91
C TRP A 69 13.30 1.96 15.92
N LEU A 70 12.70 0.79 15.69
CA LEU A 70 12.91 -0.39 16.55
C LEU A 70 14.39 -0.85 16.57
N ASP A 71 15.04 -0.90 15.41
CA ASP A 71 16.46 -1.29 15.30
C ASP A 71 17.40 -0.30 16.01
N ALA A 72 16.96 0.95 16.21
CA ALA A 72 17.73 1.97 16.94
C ALA A 72 17.52 1.93 18.46
N GLU A 73 16.49 1.23 18.94
CA GLU A 73 16.19 1.06 20.37
C GLU A 73 16.88 -0.17 20.99
N ASP A 74 17.37 -1.10 20.15
CA ASP A 74 18.16 -2.29 20.53
C ASP A 74 19.69 -2.03 20.53
#